data_AF-R7S8U2-F1
#
_entry.id   AF-R7S8U2-F1
#
_cell.length_a   1.000
_cell.length_b   1.000
_cell.length_c   1.000
_cell.angle_alpha   90.00
_cell.angle_beta   90.00
_cell.angle_gamma   90.00
#
_symmetry.space_group_name_H-M   'P 1'
#
loop_
_entity.id
_entity.type
_entity.pdbx_description
1 polymer ?
#
loop_
_entity_poly.entity_id
_entity_poly.type
_entity_poly.pdbx_seq_one_letter_code
_entity_poly.pdbx_strand_id
1 'polypeptide(L)'
;GATYRLELPKELRARGIHDVFHASLLRPHFPNDDRRFPGRQFHQLPHFGEQPREWAVDRIISHSGRGSDAEFEAQWSTGDVTWAPYRDVQHLQALTEYFEALGVSSAGQL
;
A
#
# COMPACT_ATOMS: atom_id res chain seq x y z
N GLY A 1 -18.16 36.36 2.79
CA GLY A 1 -17.49 35.20 3.40
C GLY A 1 -16.03 35.53 3.61
N ALA A 2 -15.43 35.11 4.73
CA ALA A 2 -14.01 35.35 5.00
C ALA A 2 -13.16 34.26 4.33
N THR A 3 -12.00 34.62 3.80
CA THR A 3 -10.99 33.69 3.31
C THR A 3 -9.77 33.71 4.22
N TYR A 4 -9.16 32.55 4.41
CA TYR A 4 -7.97 32.37 5.24
C TYR A 4 -6.86 31.78 4.40
N ARG A 5 -5.65 32.30 4.58
CA ARG A 5 -4.43 31.72 4.03
C ARG A 5 -3.79 30.84 5.09
N LEU A 6 -3.52 29.59 4.77
CA LEU A 6 -2.88 28.61 5.64
C LEU A 6 -1.49 28.27 5.14
N GLU A 7 -0.54 28.04 6.04
CA GLU A 7 0.75 27.49 5.64
C GLU A 7 0.60 25.99 5.34
N LEU A 8 0.66 25.64 4.05
CA LEU A 8 0.54 24.26 3.61
C LEU A 8 1.91 23.55 3.54
N PRO A 9 1.98 22.27 3.94
CA PRO A 9 3.13 21.40 3.67
C PRO A 9 3.54 21.41 2.19
N LYS A 10 4.81 21.15 1.92
CA LYS A 10 5.38 21.20 0.55
C LYS A 10 4.71 20.20 -0.37
N GLU A 11 4.34 19.05 0.18
CA GLU A 11 3.67 17.93 -0.46
C GLU A 11 2.29 18.33 -1.01
N LEU A 12 1.54 19.16 -0.27
CA LEU A 12 0.23 19.67 -0.71
C LEU A 12 0.38 20.69 -1.84
N ARG A 13 1.37 21.58 -1.71
CA ARG A 13 1.66 22.60 -2.73
C ARG A 13 2.17 21.97 -4.03
N ALA A 14 3.00 20.94 -3.95
CA ALA A 14 3.49 20.19 -5.12
C ALA A 14 2.36 19.57 -5.94
N ARG A 15 1.22 19.28 -5.31
CA ARG A 15 0.00 18.76 -5.96
C ARG A 15 -0.94 19.85 -6.46
N GLY A 16 -0.56 21.12 -6.37
CA GLY A 16 -1.36 22.25 -6.83
C GLY A 16 -2.47 22.68 -5.88
N ILE A 17 -2.44 22.28 -4.60
CA ILE A 17 -3.43 22.74 -3.62
C ILE A 17 -3.14 24.20 -3.26
N HIS A 18 -4.13 25.07 -3.47
CA HIS A 18 -4.06 26.47 -3.07
C HIS A 18 -4.10 26.61 -1.55
N ASP A 19 -3.32 27.56 -1.04
CA ASP A 19 -3.18 27.86 0.38
C ASP A 19 -4.32 28.74 0.94
N VAL A 20 -5.29 29.13 0.10
CA VAL A 20 -6.41 29.99 0.47
C VAL A 20 -7.72 29.21 0.48
N PHE A 21 -8.40 29.23 1.62
CA PHE A 21 -9.66 28.52 1.83
C PHE A 21 -10.75 29.48 2.30
N HIS A 22 -12.00 29.23 1.88
CA HIS A 22 -13.15 29.91 2.46
C HIS A 22 -13.39 29.40 3.89
N ALA A 23 -13.78 30.29 4.80
CA ALA A 23 -13.98 30.00 6.23
C ALA A 23 -14.90 28.80 6.50
N SER A 24 -15.91 28.58 5.64
CA SER A 24 -16.85 27.46 5.78
C SER A 24 -16.25 26.07 5.52
N LEU A 25 -15.06 26.00 4.92
CA LEU A 25 -14.34 24.74 4.68
C LEU A 25 -13.38 24.39 5.81
N LEU A 26 -13.09 25.34 6.70
CA LEU A 26 -12.18 25.12 7.82
C LEU A 26 -12.86 24.27 8.90
N ARG A 27 -12.08 23.35 9.48
CA ARG A 27 -12.50 22.49 10.58
C ARG A 27 -11.48 22.60 11.72
N PRO A 28 -11.91 22.43 12.99
CA PRO A 28 -10.98 22.35 14.11
C PRO A 28 -9.93 21.26 13.90
N HIS A 29 -8.67 21.57 14.17
CA HIS A 29 -7.58 20.60 14.15
C HIS A 29 -7.60 19.77 15.42
N PHE A 30 -7.60 18.44 15.26
CA PHE A 30 -7.44 17.50 16.36
C PHE A 30 -6.05 16.84 16.22
N PRO A 31 -5.18 16.93 17.23
CA PRO A 31 -3.86 16.32 17.17
C PRO A 31 -3.97 14.79 17.09
N ASN A 32 -2.99 14.16 16.43
CA ASN A 32 -2.91 12.71 16.32
C ASN A 32 -2.63 12.07 17.70
N ASP A 33 -3.24 10.91 17.96
CA ASP A 33 -2.85 10.06 19.09
C ASP A 33 -1.78 9.08 18.61
N ASP A 34 -0.52 9.38 18.92
CA ASP A 34 0.64 8.60 18.46
C ASP A 34 0.68 7.19 19.07
N ARG A 35 -0.04 6.93 20.17
CA ARG A 35 -0.15 5.57 20.74
C ARG A 35 -1.08 4.69 19.91
N ARG A 36 -2.14 5.30 19.34
CA ARG A 36 -3.13 4.61 18.51
C ARG A 36 -2.75 4.58 17.03
N PHE A 37 -2.03 5.59 16.56
CA PHE A 37 -1.63 5.75 15.16
C PHE A 37 -0.15 6.13 15.05
N PRO A 38 0.77 5.21 15.40
CA PRO A 38 2.21 5.44 15.27
C PRO A 38 2.59 5.62 13.79
N GLY A 39 3.51 6.53 13.50
CA GLY A 39 4.07 6.68 12.15
C GLY A 39 3.08 7.22 11.11
N ARG A 40 2.39 8.34 11.38
CA ARG A 40 1.66 9.09 10.34
C ARG A 40 2.59 10.03 9.57
N GLN A 41 3.61 9.50 8.89
CA GLN A 41 4.38 10.31 7.93
C GLN A 41 3.57 10.51 6.64
N PHE A 42 3.73 11.66 5.96
CA PHE A 42 3.05 11.92 4.69
C PHE A 42 3.30 10.82 3.65
N HIS A 43 4.53 10.32 3.56
CA HIS A 43 4.89 9.28 2.60
C HIS A 43 4.19 7.92 2.87
N GLN A 44 3.67 7.70 4.07
CA GLN A 44 2.94 6.47 4.42
C GLN A 44 1.44 6.55 4.08
N LEU A 45 0.94 7.73 3.69
CA LEU A 45 -0.45 7.88 3.30
C LEU A 45 -0.61 7.45 1.83
N PRO A 46 -1.64 6.63 1.48
CA PRO A 46 -1.81 6.03 0.15
C PRO A 46 -1.85 7.02 -1.03
N HIS A 47 -2.08 8.30 -0.74
CA HIS A 47 -2.18 9.37 -1.73
C HIS A 47 -0.99 10.34 -1.68
N PHE A 48 -0.12 10.28 -0.67
CA PHE A 48 1.00 11.22 -0.47
C PHE A 48 2.39 10.55 -0.52
N GLY A 49 2.47 9.23 -0.50
CA GLY A 49 3.69 8.49 -0.84
C GLY A 49 4.00 8.55 -2.34
N GLU A 50 5.28 8.66 -2.70
CA GLU A 50 5.74 8.31 -4.05
C GLU A 50 5.56 6.80 -4.20
N GLN A 51 4.41 6.42 -4.76
CA GLN A 51 3.88 5.06 -4.76
C GLN A 51 3.61 4.57 -3.32
N PRO A 52 2.38 4.15 -2.98
CA PRO A 52 2.32 3.15 -1.94
C PRO A 52 3.24 2.03 -2.46
N ARG A 53 4.29 1.69 -1.72
CA ARG A 53 4.84 0.33 -1.83
C ARG A 53 3.59 -0.54 -1.61
N GLU A 54 2.95 -0.99 -2.68
CA GLU A 54 1.96 -2.05 -2.64
C GLU A 54 2.58 -3.07 -1.70
N TRP A 55 1.93 -3.26 -0.54
CA TRP A 55 2.55 -3.81 0.65
C TRP A 55 3.51 -4.94 0.26
N ALA A 56 4.82 -4.72 0.47
CA ALA A 56 5.83 -5.59 -0.12
C ALA A 56 5.65 -6.99 0.49
N VAL A 57 5.11 -7.90 -0.30
CA VAL A 57 5.16 -9.34 -0.03
C VAL A 57 6.64 -9.72 -0.08
N ASP A 58 7.16 -10.22 1.04
CA ASP A 58 8.55 -10.65 1.15
C ASP A 58 8.79 -11.90 0.32
N ARG A 59 7.91 -12.91 0.48
CA ARG A 59 8.00 -14.18 -0.25
C ARG A 59 6.67 -14.93 -0.27
N ILE A 60 6.56 -15.87 -1.20
CA ILE A 60 5.56 -16.94 -1.16
C ILE A 60 6.14 -18.13 -0.41
N ILE A 61 5.43 -18.59 0.62
CA ILE A 61 5.85 -19.73 1.46
C ILE A 61 5.38 -21.05 0.81
N SER A 62 4.12 -21.10 0.38
CA SER A 62 3.49 -22.30 -0.14
C SER A 62 2.35 -21.96 -1.10
N HIS A 63 1.81 -22.98 -1.77
CA HIS A 63 0.61 -22.87 -2.57
C HIS A 63 -0.30 -24.08 -2.37
N SER A 64 -1.58 -23.92 -2.70
CA SER A 64 -2.60 -24.96 -2.72
C SER A 64 -3.42 -24.85 -3.99
N GLY A 65 -3.83 -25.98 -4.56
CA GLY A 65 -4.53 -26.02 -5.85
C GLY A 65 -3.58 -25.93 -7.05
N ARG A 66 -4.14 -25.69 -8.24
CA ARG A 66 -3.42 -25.69 -9.52
C ARG A 66 -3.96 -24.63 -10.47
N GLY A 67 -3.12 -24.19 -11.39
CA GLY A 67 -3.54 -23.26 -12.44
C GLY A 67 -4.03 -21.92 -11.90
N SER A 68 -5.03 -21.36 -12.57
CA SER A 68 -5.63 -20.07 -12.23
C SER A 68 -6.40 -20.06 -10.90
N ASP A 69 -6.77 -21.25 -10.39
CA ASP A 69 -7.55 -21.41 -9.16
C ASP A 69 -6.65 -21.70 -7.95
N ALA A 70 -5.32 -21.64 -8.13
CA ALA A 70 -4.38 -21.81 -7.04
C ALA A 70 -4.42 -20.64 -6.06
N GLU A 71 -4.26 -20.96 -4.78
CA GLU A 71 -4.07 -20.01 -3.70
C GLU A 71 -2.62 -20.07 -3.21
N PHE A 72 -2.10 -18.92 -2.80
CA PHE A 72 -0.71 -18.74 -2.38
C PHE A 72 -0.65 -18.17 -0.98
N GLU A 73 0.21 -18.77 -0.17
CA GLU A 73 0.52 -18.31 1.17
C GLU A 73 1.62 -17.24 1.08
N ALA A 74 1.22 -15.97 1.16
CA ALA A 74 2.11 -14.83 1.06
C ALA A 74 2.54 -14.35 2.46
N GLN A 75 3.85 -14.20 2.65
CA GLN A 75 4.41 -13.54 3.83
C GLN A 75 4.65 -12.07 3.51
N TRP A 76 4.07 -11.20 4.32
CA TRP A 76 4.28 -9.75 4.22
C TRP A 76 5.64 -9.37 4.84
N SER A 77 6.20 -8.25 4.41
CA SER A 77 7.40 -7.66 5.03
C SER A 77 7.23 -7.31 6.52
N THR A 78 5.99 -7.24 7.02
CA THR A 78 5.68 -7.12 8.46
C THR A 78 5.78 -8.43 9.24
N GLY A 79 5.91 -9.56 8.53
CA GLY A 79 5.93 -10.91 9.09
C GLY A 79 4.57 -11.61 9.13
N ASP A 80 3.49 -10.87 8.88
CA ASP A 80 2.14 -11.45 8.77
C ASP A 80 2.07 -12.44 7.60
N VAL A 81 1.16 -13.41 7.68
CA VAL A 81 0.96 -14.42 6.64
C VAL A 81 -0.51 -14.50 6.26
N THR A 82 -0.80 -14.46 4.97
CA THR A 82 -2.17 -14.54 4.45
C THR A 82 -2.24 -15.37 3.18
N TRP A 83 -3.38 -16.03 2.96
CA TRP A 83 -3.68 -16.70 1.70
C TRP A 83 -4.32 -15.72 0.71
N ALA A 84 -3.83 -15.72 -0.53
CA ALA A 84 -4.35 -14.90 -1.61
C ALA A 84 -4.46 -15.72 -2.91
N PRO A 85 -5.51 -15.49 -3.73
CA PRO A 85 -5.69 -16.22 -4.99
C PRO A 85 -4.67 -15.76 -6.04
N TYR A 86 -4.34 -16.64 -6.99
CA TYR A 86 -3.37 -16.37 -8.07
C TYR A 86 -3.56 -15.00 -8.75
N ARG A 87 -4.80 -14.63 -9.06
CA ARG A 87 -5.12 -13.34 -9.72
C ARG A 87 -4.62 -12.10 -8.96
N ASP A 88 -4.51 -12.19 -7.64
CA ASP A 88 -4.12 -11.09 -6.76
C ASP A 88 -2.60 -11.08 -6.52
N VAL A 89 -1.89 -12.18 -6.82
CA VAL A 89 -0.44 -12.31 -6.61
C VAL A 89 0.37 -12.44 -7.91
N GLN A 90 -0.28 -12.62 -9.07
CA GLN A 90 0.38 -12.86 -10.36
C GLN A 90 1.33 -11.75 -10.82
N HIS A 91 1.18 -10.53 -10.29
CA HIS A 91 2.01 -9.38 -10.62
C HIS A 91 3.21 -9.22 -9.68
N LEU A 92 3.31 -10.03 -8.62
CA LEU A 92 4.34 -9.92 -7.60
C LEU A 92 5.62 -10.62 -8.04
N GLN A 93 6.76 -9.95 -7.86
CA GLN A 93 8.08 -10.54 -8.08
C GLN A 93 8.30 -11.80 -7.20
N ALA A 94 7.79 -11.77 -5.97
CA ALA A 94 7.85 -12.91 -5.04
C ALA A 94 7.24 -14.20 -5.62
N LEU A 95 6.24 -14.09 -6.51
CA LEU A 95 5.66 -15.26 -7.16
C LEU A 95 6.58 -15.81 -8.26
N THR A 96 7.22 -14.93 -9.03
CA THR A 96 8.21 -15.34 -10.03
C THR A 96 9.36 -16.10 -9.38
N GLU A 97 9.91 -15.57 -8.28
CA GLU A 97 10.99 -16.21 -7.52
C GLU A 97 10.57 -17.58 -6.97
N TYR A 98 9.31 -17.71 -6.53
CA TYR A 98 8.74 -18.97 -6.08
C TYR A 98 8.64 -20.01 -7.21
N PHE A 99 8.18 -19.62 -8.39
CA PHE A 99 8.14 -20.49 -9.56
C PHE A 99 9.53 -20.92 -10.01
N GLU A 100 10.50 -20.00 -10.03
CA GLU A 100 11.90 -20.32 -10.33
C GLU A 100 12.47 -21.36 -9.34
N ALA A 101 12.19 -21.22 -8.05
CA ALA A 101 12.62 -22.17 -7.03
C ALA A 101 12.00 -23.57 -7.20
N LEU A 102 10.77 -23.65 -7.73
CA LEU A 102 10.10 -24.91 -8.07
C LEU A 102 10.51 -25.47 -9.44
N GLY A 103 11.24 -24.70 -10.26
CA GLY A 103 11.56 -25.07 -11.66
C GLY A 103 10.35 -24.99 -12.60
N VAL A 104 9.39 -24.14 -12.27
CA VAL A 104 8.11 -23.98 -12.96
C VAL A 104 8.08 -22.61 -13.63
N SER A 105 7.40 -22.45 -14.77
CA SER A 105 7.35 -21.18 -15.50
C SER A 105 6.00 -20.47 -15.43
N SER A 106 4.95 -21.14 -14.95
CA SER A 106 3.62 -20.57 -14.78
C SER A 106 2.75 -21.39 -13.83
N ALA A 107 1.67 -20.79 -13.33
CA ALA A 107 0.71 -21.49 -12.48
C ALA A 107 0.07 -22.73 -13.13
N GLY A 108 0.03 -22.81 -14.47
CA GLY A 108 -0.50 -23.96 -15.19
C GLY A 108 0.35 -25.23 -15.09
N GLN A 109 1.57 -25.11 -14.56
CA GLN A 109 2.50 -26.22 -14.37
C GLN A 109 2.67 -26.63 -12.89
N LEU A 110 1.92 -25.98 -11.98
CA LEU A 110 1.70 -26.44 -10.60
C LEU A 110 0.71 -27.62 -10.61
#